data_AF-A0A412J4V1-F1
#
_entry.id   AF-A0A412J4V1-F1
#
_cell.length_a   1.000
_cell.length_b   1.000
_cell.length_c   1.000
_cell.angle_alpha   90.00
_cell.angle_beta   90.00
_cell.angle_gamma   90.00
#
_symmetry.space_group_name_H-M   'P 1'
#
loop_
_entity.id
_entity.type
_entity.pdbx_description
1 polymer ?
#
loop_
_entity_poly.entity_id
_entity_poly.type
_entity_poly.pdbx_seq_one_letter_code
_entity_poly.pdbx_strand_id
1 'polypeptide(L)'
;MDDATADRYDTFFYAAFTGDLLPKLNVKLDRNFIPGTDYYMHWDKEEKKGTTAEELRYALTRRPGMRAFFANGWFDLCTEFGYAWHTMDHAGLPSDRVFWKGYQSGHMIYLGEDNVHELCSDIRDFIQGKNPKSQF
;
A
#
# COMPACT_ATOMS: atom_id res chain seq x y z
N MET A 1 -5.90 14.46 -3.47
CA MET A 1 -4.61 14.91 -4.00
C MET A 1 -3.75 13.67 -3.93
N ASP A 2 -3.67 12.99 -5.06
CA ASP A 2 -2.83 11.80 -5.22
C ASP A 2 -1.42 12.29 -5.59
N ASP A 3 -0.39 11.48 -5.40
CA ASP A 3 0.99 11.95 -5.57
C ASP A 3 1.29 12.20 -7.06
N ALA A 4 2.45 12.81 -7.36
CA ALA A 4 2.85 13.08 -8.75
C ALA A 4 2.97 11.81 -9.62
N THR A 5 3.03 10.63 -8.99
CA THR A 5 3.08 9.33 -9.65
C THR A 5 1.68 8.95 -10.13
N ALA A 6 0.66 9.05 -9.28
CA ALA A 6 -0.74 8.78 -9.65
C ALA A 6 -1.21 9.70 -10.79
N ASP A 7 -1.01 11.00 -10.66
CA ASP A 7 -1.38 11.98 -11.70
C ASP A 7 -0.77 11.65 -13.08
N ARG A 8 0.45 11.10 -13.10
CA ARG A 8 1.16 10.77 -14.34
C ARG A 8 0.66 9.49 -15.00
N TYR A 9 0.29 8.48 -14.22
CA TYR A 9 -0.01 7.14 -14.76
C TYR A 9 -1.49 6.79 -14.80
N ASP A 10 -2.35 7.47 -14.03
CA ASP A 10 -3.78 7.14 -13.93
C ASP A 10 -4.51 7.18 -15.28
N THR A 11 -4.25 8.22 -16.08
CA THR A 11 -4.85 8.34 -17.42
C THR A 11 -4.40 7.20 -18.34
N PHE A 12 -3.11 6.82 -18.24
CA PHE A 12 -2.56 5.71 -19.02
C PHE A 12 -3.16 4.38 -18.60
N PHE A 13 -3.26 4.11 -17.29
CA PHE A 13 -3.88 2.90 -16.76
C PHE A 13 -5.35 2.80 -17.11
N TYR A 14 -6.10 3.91 -17.02
CA TYR A 14 -7.49 3.96 -17.43
C TYR A 14 -7.67 3.60 -18.90
N ALA A 15 -6.86 4.21 -19.78
CA ALA A 15 -6.93 3.94 -21.22
C ALA A 15 -6.56 2.49 -21.56
N ALA A 16 -5.48 1.96 -20.98
CA ALA A 16 -5.06 0.57 -21.19
C ALA A 16 -6.09 -0.43 -20.65
N PHE A 17 -6.66 -0.17 -19.48
CA PHE A 17 -7.67 -1.03 -18.87
C PHE A 17 -8.95 -1.08 -19.71
N THR A 18 -9.51 0.08 -20.04
CA THR A 18 -10.79 0.18 -20.76
C THR A 18 -10.67 -0.15 -22.25
N GLY A 19 -9.54 0.17 -22.88
CA GLY A 19 -9.31 -0.01 -24.31
C GLY A 19 -8.77 -1.39 -24.68
N ASP A 20 -7.83 -1.95 -23.91
CA ASP A 20 -7.15 -3.20 -24.26
C ASP A 20 -7.57 -4.38 -23.37
N LEU A 21 -7.62 -4.18 -22.05
CA LEU A 21 -7.78 -5.31 -21.12
C LEU A 21 -9.21 -5.84 -21.11
N LEU A 22 -10.23 -4.97 -20.98
CA LEU A 22 -11.63 -5.39 -20.95
C LEU A 22 -12.04 -6.19 -22.20
N PRO A 23 -11.71 -5.74 -23.44
CA PRO A 23 -12.04 -6.53 -24.63
C PRO A 23 -11.30 -7.87 -24.70
N LYS A 24 -10.00 -7.90 -24.33
CA LYS A 24 -9.21 -9.14 -24.32
C LYS A 24 -9.73 -10.18 -23.33
N LEU A 25 -10.26 -9.73 -22.19
CA LEU A 25 -10.86 -10.58 -21.18
C LEU A 25 -12.35 -10.85 -21.42
N ASN A 26 -12.93 -10.31 -22.50
CA ASN A 26 -14.36 -10.39 -22.83
C ASN A 26 -15.27 -9.90 -21.68
N VAL A 27 -14.82 -8.87 -20.94
CA VAL A 27 -15.59 -8.25 -19.87
C VAL A 27 -16.42 -7.11 -20.46
N LYS A 28 -17.73 -7.15 -20.25
CA LYS A 28 -18.66 -6.09 -20.64
C LYS A 28 -19.15 -5.37 -19.40
N LEU A 29 -19.02 -4.05 -19.39
CA LEU A 29 -19.53 -3.21 -18.33
C LEU A 29 -20.85 -2.59 -18.79
N ASP A 30 -21.90 -2.71 -17.98
CA ASP A 30 -23.20 -2.06 -18.24
C ASP A 30 -23.18 -0.57 -17.86
N ARG A 31 -22.06 -0.07 -17.33
CA ARG A 31 -21.85 1.31 -16.89
C ARG A 31 -20.43 1.76 -17.24
N ASN A 32 -20.24 3.07 -17.33
CA ASN A 32 -18.91 3.64 -17.47
C ASN A 32 -18.06 3.29 -16.24
N PHE A 33 -16.80 2.95 -16.49
CA PHE A 33 -15.82 2.80 -15.43
C PHE A 33 -15.48 4.19 -14.89
N ILE A 34 -15.66 4.40 -13.59
CA ILE A 34 -15.34 5.66 -12.91
C ILE A 34 -14.17 5.35 -11.98
N PRO A 35 -13.01 6.02 -12.14
CA PRO A 35 -11.91 5.91 -11.18
C PRO A 35 -12.40 6.27 -9.77
N GLY A 36 -11.89 5.59 -8.74
CA GLY A 36 -12.39 5.75 -7.36
C GLY A 36 -12.23 7.15 -6.75
N THR A 37 -11.59 8.07 -7.45
CA THR A 37 -11.31 9.45 -7.03
C THR A 37 -12.55 10.32 -6.84
N ASP A 38 -13.71 9.95 -7.38
CA ASP A 38 -14.95 10.73 -7.17
C ASP A 38 -15.74 10.32 -5.92
N TYR A 39 -15.44 9.15 -5.32
CA TYR A 39 -16.26 8.59 -4.25
C TYR A 39 -15.89 9.10 -2.84
N TYR A 40 -14.69 9.67 -2.65
CA TYR A 40 -14.20 10.06 -1.32
C TYR A 40 -15.02 11.21 -0.69
N MET A 41 -15.65 12.06 -1.50
CA MET A 41 -16.34 13.27 -1.03
C MET A 41 -17.58 12.96 -0.18
N HIS A 42 -18.16 11.78 -0.36
CA HIS A 42 -19.35 11.33 0.36
C HIS A 42 -19.06 10.15 1.28
N TRP A 43 -17.79 9.81 1.48
CA TRP A 43 -17.40 8.74 2.37
C TRP A 43 -17.58 9.15 3.84
N ASP A 44 -18.24 8.30 4.62
CA ASP A 44 -18.32 8.47 6.07
C ASP A 44 -16.95 8.17 6.70
N LYS A 45 -16.34 9.21 7.27
CA LYS A 45 -15.01 9.14 7.89
C LYS A 45 -15.07 8.82 9.39
N GLU A 46 -16.26 8.56 9.94
CA GLU A 46 -16.41 8.20 11.34
C GLU A 46 -15.80 6.81 11.62
N GLU A 47 -14.65 6.79 12.31
CA GLU A 47 -14.03 5.55 12.80
C GLU A 47 -14.39 5.33 14.27
N LYS A 48 -15.24 4.33 14.52
CA LYS A 48 -15.78 4.01 15.86
C LYS A 48 -14.86 3.09 16.66
N LYS A 49 -13.86 2.48 16.03
CA LYS A 49 -12.99 1.45 16.64
C LYS A 49 -11.61 1.97 17.03
N GLY A 50 -11.41 3.29 17.07
CA GLY A 50 -10.11 3.88 17.40
C GLY A 50 -9.17 3.90 16.20
N THR A 51 -7.86 3.93 16.44
CA THR A 51 -6.90 4.04 15.33
C THR A 51 -6.61 2.68 14.70
N THR A 52 -6.34 2.65 13.39
CA THR A 52 -5.93 1.43 12.68
C THR A 52 -4.68 0.80 13.29
N ALA A 53 -3.80 1.61 13.89
CA ALA A 53 -2.59 1.14 14.55
C ALA A 53 -2.91 0.36 15.85
N GLU A 54 -3.90 0.79 16.63
CA GLU A 54 -4.37 0.06 17.82
C GLU A 54 -5.00 -1.29 17.44
N GLU A 55 -5.83 -1.31 16.39
CA GLU A 55 -6.43 -2.54 15.87
C GLU A 55 -5.36 -3.53 15.37
N LEU A 56 -4.33 -3.03 14.68
CA LEU A 56 -3.20 -3.85 14.26
C LEU A 56 -2.42 -4.41 15.45
N ARG A 57 -2.19 -3.60 16.50
CA ARG A 57 -1.59 -4.08 17.75
C ARG A 57 -2.42 -5.22 18.34
N TYR A 58 -3.73 -5.04 18.47
CA TYR A 58 -4.62 -6.08 19.00
C TYR A 58 -4.53 -7.37 18.19
N ALA A 59 -4.49 -7.29 16.87
CA ALA A 59 -4.34 -8.46 16.00
C ALA A 59 -3.00 -9.18 16.24
N LEU A 60 -1.89 -8.44 16.25
CA LEU A 60 -0.55 -8.99 16.44
C LEU A 60 -0.35 -9.58 17.85
N THR A 61 -0.93 -8.99 18.89
CA THR A 61 -0.85 -9.53 20.26
C THR A 61 -1.67 -10.81 20.40
N ARG A 62 -2.85 -10.89 19.77
CA ARG A 62 -3.73 -12.08 19.86
C ARG A 62 -3.27 -13.26 18.99
N ARG A 63 -2.43 -13.02 17.97
CA ARG A 63 -1.92 -14.05 17.06
C ARG A 63 -0.39 -14.09 17.11
N PRO A 64 0.21 -14.98 17.92
CA PRO A 64 1.67 -15.05 18.10
C PRO A 64 2.47 -15.22 16.79
N GLY A 65 1.92 -15.93 15.80
CA GLY A 65 2.58 -16.14 14.50
C GLY A 65 2.31 -15.04 13.46
N MET A 66 1.46 -14.06 13.76
CA MET A 66 1.17 -12.97 12.82
C MET A 66 2.36 -12.00 12.78
N ARG A 67 2.72 -11.60 11.56
CA ARG A 67 3.79 -10.67 11.23
C ARG A 67 3.23 -9.55 10.37
N ALA A 68 3.81 -8.37 10.45
CA ALA A 68 3.45 -7.24 9.59
C ALA A 68 4.69 -6.72 8.85
N PHE A 69 4.51 -6.37 7.58
CA PHE A 69 5.56 -5.75 6.77
C PHE A 69 5.01 -4.48 6.14
N PHE A 70 5.68 -3.36 6.40
CA PHE A 70 5.34 -2.06 5.87
C PHE A 70 6.33 -1.70 4.76
N ALA A 71 5.81 -1.49 3.56
CA ALA A 71 6.55 -1.14 2.36
C ALA A 71 6.06 0.23 1.89
N ASN A 72 6.93 1.23 1.87
CA ASN A 72 6.54 2.63 1.64
C ASN A 72 7.55 3.32 0.70
N GLY A 73 7.09 4.30 -0.08
CA GLY A 73 7.96 5.12 -0.91
C GLY A 73 8.63 6.23 -0.12
N TRP A 74 9.92 6.48 -0.35
CA TRP A 74 10.64 7.61 0.25
C TRP A 74 10.10 8.97 -0.18
N PHE A 75 9.53 9.04 -1.38
CA PHE A 75 9.04 10.27 -2.00
C PHE A 75 7.51 10.34 -2.03
N ASP A 76 6.84 9.48 -1.26
CA ASP A 76 5.38 9.49 -1.10
C ASP A 76 4.96 10.73 -0.29
N LEU A 77 4.11 11.57 -0.89
CA LEU A 77 3.55 12.78 -0.29
C LEU A 77 2.08 12.62 0.12
N CYS A 78 1.46 11.47 -0.18
CA CYS A 78 0.07 11.17 0.20
C CYS A 78 0.01 10.41 1.52
N THR A 79 0.96 9.50 1.72
CA THR A 79 1.18 8.79 2.99
C THR A 79 2.65 8.87 3.35
N GLU A 80 3.07 10.03 3.85
CA GLU A 80 4.49 10.30 4.05
C GLU A 80 5.12 9.26 4.98
N PHE A 81 6.25 8.71 4.52
CA PHE A 81 6.98 7.66 5.24
C PHE A 81 7.17 8.00 6.72
N GLY A 82 7.53 9.25 7.03
CA GLY A 82 7.76 9.71 8.39
C GLY A 82 6.52 9.67 9.28
N TYR A 83 5.34 10.04 8.75
CA TYR A 83 4.08 9.97 9.50
C TYR A 83 3.63 8.51 9.71
N ALA A 84 3.78 7.66 8.69
CA ALA A 84 3.48 6.24 8.81
C ALA A 84 4.38 5.56 9.85
N TRP A 85 5.70 5.84 9.78
CA TRP A 85 6.68 5.36 10.75
C TRP A 85 6.34 5.80 12.18
N HIS A 86 6.15 7.11 12.38
CA HIS A 86 5.88 7.68 13.70
C HIS A 86 4.62 7.07 14.34
N THR A 87 3.54 6.98 13.57
CA THR A 87 2.27 6.39 14.04
C THR A 87 2.45 4.97 14.55
N MET A 88 3.21 4.14 13.82
CA MET A 88 3.36 2.72 14.14
C MET A 88 4.40 2.44 15.21
N ASP A 89 5.48 3.24 15.26
CA ASP A 89 6.49 3.20 16.32
C ASP A 89 5.85 3.54 17.69
N HIS A 90 4.95 4.51 17.72
CA HIS A 90 4.22 4.91 18.94
C HIS A 90 2.99 4.06 19.24
N ALA A 91 2.61 3.14 18.35
CA ALA A 91 1.46 2.26 18.56
C ALA A 91 1.76 1.08 19.50
N GLY A 92 3.02 0.86 19.89
CA GLY A 92 3.41 -0.25 20.78
C GLY A 92 3.26 -1.62 20.11
N LEU A 93 3.57 -1.70 18.81
CA LEU A 93 3.58 -2.95 18.06
C LEU A 93 4.77 -3.84 18.49
N PRO A 94 4.63 -5.18 18.41
CA PRO A 94 5.73 -6.11 18.70
C PRO A 94 6.86 -5.97 17.67
N SER A 95 7.95 -5.29 18.05
CA SER A 95 9.07 -4.97 17.16
C SER A 95 9.80 -6.18 16.58
N ASP A 96 9.70 -7.34 17.22
CA ASP A 96 10.26 -8.61 16.74
C ASP A 96 9.49 -9.21 15.55
N ARG A 97 8.27 -8.71 15.27
CA ARG A 97 7.35 -9.25 14.24
C ARG A 97 6.87 -8.21 13.25
N VAL A 98 7.35 -6.97 13.37
CA VAL A 98 7.01 -5.86 12.49
C VAL A 98 8.26 -5.41 11.75
N PHE A 99 8.17 -5.37 10.42
CA PHE A 99 9.29 -5.05 9.54
C PHE A 99 8.96 -3.84 8.68
N TRP A 100 9.96 -3.05 8.33
CA TRP A 100 9.79 -1.81 7.59
C TRP A 100 10.84 -1.65 6.51
N LYS A 101 10.41 -1.23 5.32
CA LYS A 101 11.32 -0.90 4.24
C LYS A 101 10.82 0.29 3.44
N GLY A 102 11.71 1.25 3.22
CA GLY A 102 11.51 2.35 2.29
C GLY A 102 12.08 2.02 0.92
N TYR A 103 11.36 2.38 -0.15
CA TYR A 103 11.75 2.19 -1.54
C TYR A 103 11.99 3.55 -2.20
N GLN A 104 12.91 3.63 -3.17
CA GLN A 104 13.15 4.84 -3.96
C GLN A 104 12.00 5.05 -4.97
N SER A 105 10.81 5.31 -4.45
CA SER A 105 9.58 5.54 -5.21
C SER A 105 8.67 6.55 -4.49
N GLY A 106 7.65 7.01 -5.19
CA GLY A 106 6.48 7.67 -4.60
C GLY A 106 5.50 6.65 -4.00
N HIS A 107 4.22 7.01 -3.98
CA HIS A 107 3.12 6.23 -3.43
C HIS A 107 3.01 4.84 -4.08
N MET A 108 3.10 4.77 -5.41
CA MET A 108 3.11 3.51 -6.15
C MET A 108 4.50 2.87 -6.19
N ILE A 109 4.88 2.20 -5.10
CA ILE A 109 6.18 1.52 -4.95
C ILE A 109 6.44 0.40 -5.96
N TYR A 110 5.42 -0.06 -6.68
CA TYR A 110 5.53 -1.09 -7.73
C TYR A 110 5.82 -0.50 -9.12
N LEU A 111 6.13 0.79 -9.24
CA LEU A 111 6.51 1.39 -10.52
C LEU A 111 8.03 1.48 -10.67
N GLY A 112 8.51 1.10 -11.85
CA GLY A 112 9.93 0.96 -12.17
C GLY A 112 10.42 -0.48 -12.00
N GLU A 113 11.22 -0.96 -12.95
CA GLU A 113 11.69 -2.36 -13.00
C GLU A 113 12.49 -2.73 -11.74
N ASP A 114 13.43 -1.87 -11.32
CA ASP A 114 14.23 -2.08 -10.11
C ASP A 114 13.38 -2.18 -8.84
N ASN A 115 12.41 -1.27 -8.68
CA ASN A 115 11.50 -1.26 -7.53
C ASN A 115 10.60 -2.50 -7.51
N VAL A 116 10.10 -2.96 -8.67
CA VAL A 116 9.32 -4.19 -8.79
C VAL A 116 10.16 -5.40 -8.38
N HIS A 117 11.39 -5.50 -8.88
CA HIS A 117 12.28 -6.62 -8.54
C HIS A 117 12.60 -6.65 -7.05
N GLU A 118 12.91 -5.49 -6.47
CA GLU A 118 13.20 -5.35 -5.05
C GLU A 118 11.98 -5.73 -4.20
N LEU A 119 10.82 -5.10 -4.46
CA LEU A 119 9.58 -5.36 -3.73
C LEU A 119 9.14 -6.83 -3.86
N CYS A 120 9.23 -7.43 -5.04
CA CYS A 120 8.92 -8.85 -5.24
C CYS A 120 9.84 -9.76 -4.42
N SER A 121 11.13 -9.42 -4.33
CA SER A 121 12.09 -10.18 -3.53
C SER A 121 11.76 -10.09 -2.05
N ASP A 122 11.48 -8.90 -1.52
CA ASP A 122 11.16 -8.73 -0.10
C ASP A 122 9.83 -9.38 0.28
N ILE A 123 8.81 -9.27 -0.56
CA ILE A 123 7.52 -9.98 -0.35
C ILE A 123 7.75 -11.49 -0.34
N ARG A 124 8.57 -12.01 -1.26
CA ARG A 124 8.88 -13.45 -1.30
C ARG A 124 9.60 -13.90 -0.04
N ASP A 125 10.61 -13.15 0.40
CA ASP A 125 11.33 -13.47 1.63
C ASP A 125 10.40 -13.41 2.85
N PHE A 126 9.53 -12.39 2.93
CA PHE A 126 8.55 -12.26 4.00
C PHE A 126 7.59 -13.45 4.06
N ILE A 127 7.00 -13.86 2.93
CA ILE A 127 6.09 -15.01 2.85
C ILE A 127 6.80 -16.32 3.20
N GLN A 128 8.09 -16.45 2.86
CA GLN A 128 8.90 -17.62 3.21
C GLN A 128 9.33 -17.67 4.68
N GLY A 129 8.89 -16.72 5.51
CA GLY A 129 9.25 -16.67 6.93
C GLY A 129 10.61 -16.04 7.21
N LYS A 130 11.32 -15.56 6.18
CA LYS A 130 12.55 -14.79 6.35
C LYS A 130 12.18 -13.35 6.72
N ASN A 131 13.12 -12.66 7.34
CA ASN A 131 12.97 -11.24 7.61
C ASN A 131 13.28 -10.48 6.32
N PRO A 132 12.33 -9.70 5.76
CA PRO A 132 12.64 -8.81 4.64
C PRO A 132 13.72 -7.83 5.08
N LYS A 133 14.44 -7.23 4.13
CA LYS A 133 15.51 -6.28 4.44
C LYS A 133 14.93 -5.05 5.14
N SER A 134 14.90 -5.08 6.48
CA SER A 134 14.49 -3.94 7.29
C SER A 134 15.60 -2.90 7.25
N GLN A 135 15.25 -1.65 6.93
CA GLN A 135 16.21 -0.54 6.99
C GLN A 135 16.24 0.16 8.35
N PHE A 136 15.51 -0.38 9.32
CA PHE A 136 15.36 0.14 10.67
C PHE A 136 15.20 -1.00 11.67
#